data_AF-A0A8T8TWE8-F1
#
_entry.id   AF-A0A8T8TWE8-F1
#
_cell.length_a   1.000
_cell.length_b   1.000
_cell.length_c   1.000
_cell.angle_alpha   90.00
_cell.angle_beta   90.00
_cell.angle_gamma   90.00
#
_symmetry.space_group_name_H-M   'P 1'
#
loop_
_entity.id
_entity.type
_entity.pdbx_description
1 polymer ?
#
loop_
_entity_poly.entity_id
_entity_poly.type
_entity_poly.pdbx_seq_one_letter_code
_entity_poly.pdbx_strand_id
1 'polypeptide(L)'
;MQEKGWRFATSSDNDAPGDNVTPDPVKGHEEYKHLRDIYFQVDPEYKGRFTVPTLYDVKQGKIVSNESSEIIRMFYTEFDDLLEEKYKNVNLFPTNLQAEIEATNEWTYNDINNGVYKSGFATTQDAYEKAVATLFNSLDRVEKHLSETEGPFYYGKEVTEADVRLYTTIVRFDVVYVQHFKTNIRDIRSGYPHIHKWLRHLYWNVPAFKDTTQFTHIKNHYTKSHTQINQFSITPVGPEPPILKEDEEVPAVMFALKAAGKK
;
A
#
# COMPACT_ATOMS: atom_id res chain seq x y z
N MET A 1 -9.70 6.11 -12.44
CA MET A 1 -10.91 5.32 -12.23
C MET A 1 -11.81 5.63 -13.40
N GLN A 2 -12.82 4.81 -13.67
CA GLN A 2 -13.87 5.25 -14.58
C GLN A 2 -14.59 6.47 -13.98
N GLU A 3 -15.38 7.16 -14.79
CA GLU A 3 -16.03 8.45 -14.45
C GLU A 3 -16.82 8.43 -13.12
N LYS A 4 -17.27 7.25 -12.68
CA LYS A 4 -18.10 7.05 -11.49
C LYS A 4 -17.33 6.56 -10.25
N GLY A 5 -16.00 6.46 -10.31
CA GLY A 5 -15.17 6.03 -9.18
C GLY A 5 -15.06 4.51 -9.03
N TRP A 6 -14.95 4.03 -7.79
CA TRP A 6 -14.89 2.59 -7.47
C TRP A 6 -16.22 1.92 -7.78
N ARG A 7 -16.16 0.81 -8.53
CA ARG A 7 -17.31 -0.02 -8.87
C ARG A 7 -17.26 -1.35 -8.10
N PHE A 8 -18.43 -1.89 -7.80
CA PHE A 8 -18.57 -3.27 -7.35
C PHE A 8 -18.46 -4.24 -8.53
N ALA A 9 -18.12 -5.49 -8.24
CA ALA A 9 -18.14 -6.53 -9.25
C ALA A 9 -19.57 -6.89 -9.62
N THR A 10 -19.79 -7.35 -10.84
CA THR A 10 -21.07 -7.88 -11.31
C THR A 10 -20.91 -9.34 -11.69
N SER A 11 -22.03 -10.05 -11.87
CA SER A 11 -22.03 -11.44 -12.33
C SER A 11 -21.43 -11.67 -13.72
N SER A 12 -21.10 -10.59 -14.45
CA SER A 12 -20.40 -10.66 -15.74
C SER A 12 -18.87 -10.51 -15.61
N ASP A 13 -18.36 -10.19 -14.42
CA ASP A 13 -16.92 -10.05 -14.18
C ASP A 13 -16.29 -11.42 -13.89
N ASN A 14 -16.02 -12.19 -14.95
CA ASN A 14 -15.49 -13.55 -14.81
C ASN A 14 -13.96 -13.61 -14.65
N ASP A 15 -13.26 -12.52 -14.93
CA ASP A 15 -11.78 -12.48 -15.00
C ASP A 15 -11.13 -11.60 -13.90
N ALA A 16 -11.91 -11.12 -12.93
CA ALA A 16 -11.37 -10.28 -11.85
C ALA A 16 -10.64 -11.13 -10.81
N PRO A 17 -9.34 -10.87 -10.53
CA PRO A 17 -8.55 -11.73 -9.66
C PRO A 17 -8.83 -11.46 -8.17
N GLY A 18 -9.08 -12.53 -7.41
CA GLY A 18 -9.19 -12.47 -5.95
C GLY A 18 -10.61 -12.66 -5.45
N ASP A 19 -10.73 -13.44 -4.38
CA ASP A 19 -12.01 -13.98 -3.89
C ASP A 19 -12.96 -12.91 -3.35
N ASN A 20 -12.45 -11.71 -3.06
CA ASN A 20 -13.21 -10.60 -2.49
C ASN A 20 -13.69 -9.57 -3.54
N VAL A 21 -13.56 -9.87 -4.84
CA VAL A 21 -14.12 -9.04 -5.91
C VAL A 21 -15.57 -9.42 -6.14
N THR A 22 -16.46 -8.82 -5.35
CA THR A 22 -17.87 -9.22 -5.30
C THR A 22 -18.79 -8.00 -5.48
N PRO A 23 -20.10 -8.23 -5.76
CA PRO A 23 -21.13 -7.21 -5.53
C PRO A 23 -21.10 -6.72 -4.08
N ASP A 24 -21.71 -5.56 -3.79
CA ASP A 24 -21.86 -5.11 -2.41
C ASP A 24 -22.63 -6.17 -1.59
N PRO A 25 -22.03 -6.71 -0.49
CA PRO A 25 -22.67 -7.77 0.29
C PRO A 25 -23.75 -7.25 1.25
N VAL A 26 -23.94 -5.94 1.39
CA VAL A 26 -24.91 -5.37 2.32
C VAL A 26 -26.33 -5.56 1.79
N LYS A 27 -27.20 -6.17 2.60
CA LYS A 27 -28.62 -6.34 2.27
C LYS A 27 -29.28 -4.98 2.01
N GLY A 28 -29.96 -4.83 0.88
CA GLY A 28 -30.54 -3.57 0.42
C GLY A 28 -29.65 -2.76 -0.52
N HIS A 29 -28.39 -3.16 -0.74
CA HIS A 29 -27.45 -2.53 -1.68
C HIS A 29 -27.35 -3.30 -3.01
N GLU A 30 -28.29 -4.18 -3.32
CA GLU A 30 -28.22 -5.05 -4.51
C GLU A 30 -28.15 -4.25 -5.82
N GLU A 31 -28.70 -3.03 -5.83
CA GLU A 31 -28.65 -2.11 -6.98
C GLU A 31 -27.45 -1.16 -6.96
N TYR A 32 -26.62 -1.18 -5.92
CA TYR A 32 -25.46 -0.30 -5.80
C TYR A 32 -24.34 -0.84 -6.69
N LYS A 33 -23.93 -0.02 -7.65
CA LYS A 33 -22.92 -0.40 -8.65
C LYS A 33 -21.58 0.23 -8.33
N HIS A 34 -21.59 1.31 -7.55
CA HIS A 34 -20.41 2.09 -7.21
C HIS A 34 -20.41 2.48 -5.74
N LEU A 35 -19.21 2.66 -5.18
CA LEU A 35 -19.03 3.12 -3.79
C LEU A 35 -19.74 4.45 -3.53
N ARG A 36 -19.82 5.33 -4.54
CA ARG A 36 -20.54 6.61 -4.43
C ARG A 36 -22.02 6.45 -4.10
N ASP A 37 -22.64 5.32 -4.46
CA ASP A 37 -24.05 5.08 -4.21
C ASP A 37 -24.29 4.98 -2.69
N ILE A 38 -23.34 4.39 -1.94
CA ILE A 38 -23.32 4.37 -0.46
C ILE A 38 -23.16 5.79 0.10
N TYR A 39 -22.24 6.58 -0.45
CA TYR A 39 -22.02 7.96 0.01
C TYR A 39 -23.28 8.82 -0.17
N PHE A 40 -23.95 8.72 -1.32
CA PHE A 40 -25.18 9.47 -1.57
C PHE A 40 -26.39 8.97 -0.79
N GLN A 41 -26.41 7.69 -0.38
CA GLN A 41 -27.40 7.18 0.56
C GLN A 41 -27.27 7.88 1.92
N VAL A 42 -26.04 8.03 2.42
CA VAL A 42 -25.76 8.63 3.74
C VAL A 42 -25.90 10.16 3.69
N ASP A 43 -25.43 10.79 2.62
CA ASP A 43 -25.51 12.22 2.39
C ASP A 43 -25.79 12.50 0.89
N PRO A 44 -27.05 12.77 0.51
CA PRO A 44 -27.43 13.07 -0.86
C PRO A 44 -26.72 14.28 -1.48
N GLU A 45 -26.18 15.18 -0.65
CA GLU A 45 -25.47 16.38 -1.09
C GLU A 45 -23.94 16.25 -1.01
N TYR A 46 -23.41 15.04 -0.78
CA TYR A 46 -21.97 14.80 -0.62
C TYR A 46 -21.15 15.33 -1.79
N LYS A 47 -20.18 16.20 -1.50
CA LYS A 47 -19.32 16.87 -2.51
C LYS A 47 -17.86 16.41 -2.51
N GLY A 48 -17.52 15.48 -1.61
CA GLY A 48 -16.16 14.97 -1.45
C GLY A 48 -15.79 13.90 -2.48
N ARG A 49 -14.65 13.24 -2.24
CA ARG A 49 -14.21 12.08 -3.03
C ARG A 49 -14.77 10.80 -2.41
N PHE A 50 -15.21 9.87 -3.25
CA PHE A 50 -15.67 8.54 -2.84
C PHE A 50 -14.47 7.61 -2.66
N THR A 51 -13.86 7.60 -1.47
CA THR A 51 -12.56 6.96 -1.22
C THR A 51 -12.71 5.61 -0.53
N VAL A 52 -11.82 4.67 -0.87
CA VAL A 52 -11.54 3.49 -0.05
C VAL A 52 -10.34 3.77 0.87
N PRO A 53 -10.26 3.17 2.06
CA PRO A 53 -11.26 2.30 2.67
C PRO A 53 -12.52 3.06 3.14
N THR A 54 -13.63 2.33 3.31
CA THR A 54 -14.88 2.85 3.89
C THR A 54 -15.36 1.86 4.95
N LEU A 55 -15.33 2.27 6.22
CA LEU A 55 -15.91 1.50 7.32
C LEU A 55 -17.39 1.87 7.45
N TYR A 56 -18.29 0.90 7.26
CA TYR A 56 -19.74 1.13 7.19
C TYR A 56 -20.48 0.38 8.29
N ASP A 57 -21.35 1.07 9.01
CA ASP A 57 -22.27 0.49 9.99
C ASP A 57 -23.55 0.02 9.29
N VAL A 58 -23.67 -1.29 9.11
CA VAL A 58 -24.84 -1.93 8.49
C VAL A 58 -26.12 -1.86 9.34
N LYS A 59 -26.02 -1.61 10.65
CA LYS A 59 -27.20 -1.49 11.53
C LYS A 59 -27.82 -0.09 11.42
N GLN A 60 -26.98 0.94 11.37
CA GLN A 60 -27.44 2.33 11.27
C GLN A 60 -27.51 2.86 9.83
N GLY A 61 -26.90 2.16 8.88
CA GLY A 61 -26.81 2.56 7.48
C GLY A 61 -25.95 3.82 7.30
N LYS A 62 -24.79 3.89 7.95
CA LYS A 62 -23.91 5.07 7.97
C LYS A 62 -22.46 4.71 7.71
N ILE A 63 -21.72 5.64 7.10
CA ILE A 63 -20.25 5.58 7.05
C ILE A 63 -19.71 6.02 8.41
N VAL A 64 -18.96 5.14 9.08
CA VAL A 64 -18.31 5.40 10.38
C VAL A 64 -17.03 6.20 10.16
N SER A 65 -16.17 5.75 9.25
CA SER A 65 -14.94 6.45 8.88
C SER A 65 -14.50 6.04 7.47
N ASN A 66 -13.84 6.96 6.77
CA ASN A 66 -13.09 6.69 5.55
C ASN A 66 -11.61 7.10 5.66
N GLU A 67 -11.14 7.30 6.89
CA GLU A 67 -9.75 7.65 7.20
C GLU A 67 -8.98 6.40 7.64
N SER A 68 -8.13 5.89 6.76
CA SER A 68 -7.41 4.63 6.99
C SER A 68 -6.57 4.62 8.27
N SER A 69 -5.97 5.75 8.65
CA SER A 69 -5.11 5.84 9.83
C SER A 69 -5.89 5.76 11.15
N GLU A 70 -7.13 6.21 11.15
CA GLU A 70 -8.04 6.08 12.30
C GLU A 70 -8.66 4.67 12.33
N ILE A 71 -9.09 4.15 11.17
CA ILE A 71 -9.72 2.82 11.07
C ILE A 71 -8.79 1.72 11.61
N ILE A 72 -7.50 1.74 11.24
CA ILE A 72 -6.57 0.73 11.75
C ILE A 72 -6.44 0.82 13.28
N ARG A 73 -6.45 2.03 13.86
CA ARG A 73 -6.38 2.22 15.32
C ARG A 73 -7.66 1.75 16.02
N MET A 74 -8.83 1.93 15.43
CA MET A 74 -10.07 1.32 15.92
C MET A 74 -9.95 -0.22 15.96
N PHE A 75 -9.35 -0.83 14.92
CA PHE A 75 -9.18 -2.28 14.84
C PHE A 75 -8.13 -2.85 15.80
N TYR A 76 -7.25 -2.02 16.38
CA TYR A 76 -6.24 -2.51 17.31
C TYR A 76 -6.82 -2.90 18.67
N THR A 77 -7.88 -2.22 19.14
CA THR A 77 -8.34 -2.38 20.54
C THR A 77 -9.86 -2.43 20.71
N GLU A 78 -10.65 -1.78 19.85
CA GLU A 78 -12.11 -1.64 20.08
C GLU A 78 -12.89 -2.95 19.99
N PHE A 79 -12.25 -4.01 19.49
CA PHE A 79 -12.84 -5.34 19.34
C PHE A 79 -12.20 -6.39 20.27
N ASP A 80 -11.27 -6.01 21.14
CA ASP A 80 -10.50 -6.96 21.95
C ASP A 80 -11.41 -7.92 22.71
N ASP A 81 -12.47 -7.43 23.36
CA ASP A 81 -13.40 -8.26 24.14
C ASP A 81 -14.09 -9.38 23.34
N LEU A 82 -14.07 -9.32 22.01
CA LEU A 82 -14.65 -10.32 21.10
C LEU A 82 -13.63 -11.32 20.55
N LEU A 83 -12.34 -11.07 20.75
CA LEU A 83 -11.26 -11.82 20.13
C LEU A 83 -10.72 -12.95 21.03
N GLU A 84 -10.21 -14.00 20.41
CA GLU A 84 -9.35 -14.98 21.08
C GLU A 84 -8.04 -14.32 21.56
N GLU A 85 -7.48 -14.83 22.64
CA GLU A 85 -6.29 -14.29 23.30
C GLU A 85 -5.09 -14.08 22.34
N LYS A 86 -4.89 -14.99 21.40
CA LYS A 86 -3.80 -14.89 20.41
C LYS A 86 -3.90 -13.66 19.51
N TYR A 87 -5.10 -13.14 19.27
CA TYR A 87 -5.32 -11.94 18.44
C TYR A 87 -5.26 -10.66 19.27
N LYS A 88 -5.72 -10.69 20.53
CA LYS A 88 -5.59 -9.58 21.49
C LYS A 88 -4.14 -9.18 21.77
N ASN A 89 -3.24 -10.16 21.77
CA ASN A 89 -1.83 -9.93 22.08
C ASN A 89 -1.03 -9.32 20.91
N VAL A 90 -1.67 -9.05 19.75
CA VAL A 90 -1.03 -8.36 18.63
C VAL A 90 -1.02 -6.85 18.91
N ASN A 91 0.13 -6.31 19.32
CA ASN A 91 0.27 -4.89 19.63
C ASN A 91 1.04 -4.13 18.55
N LEU A 92 0.29 -3.50 17.62
CA LEU A 92 0.87 -2.71 16.53
C LEU A 92 1.24 -1.27 16.94
N PHE A 93 0.82 -0.80 18.12
CA PHE A 93 1.07 0.57 18.58
C PHE A 93 1.47 0.62 20.07
N PRO A 94 2.59 -0.04 20.44
CA PRO A 94 2.97 -0.24 21.83
C PRO A 94 3.39 1.07 22.50
N THR A 95 2.95 1.29 23.74
CA THR A 95 3.10 2.55 24.49
C THR A 95 4.53 3.08 24.51
N ASN A 96 5.54 2.21 24.59
CA ASN A 96 6.94 2.60 24.64
C ASN A 96 7.56 3.03 23.29
N LEU A 97 6.81 2.93 22.18
CA LEU A 97 7.24 3.35 20.85
C LEU A 97 6.27 4.37 20.20
N GLN A 98 5.20 4.77 20.88
CA GLN A 98 4.15 5.60 20.26
C GLN A 98 4.70 6.92 19.71
N ALA A 99 5.55 7.61 20.49
CA ALA A 99 6.13 8.88 20.07
C ALA A 99 7.02 8.72 18.83
N GLU A 100 7.85 7.68 18.79
CA GLU A 100 8.70 7.36 17.65
C GLU A 100 7.86 6.98 16.42
N ILE A 101 6.86 6.12 16.59
CA ILE A 101 5.95 5.70 15.51
C ILE A 101 5.21 6.90 14.95
N GLU A 102 4.68 7.80 15.78
CA GLU A 102 3.97 8.99 15.30
C GLU A 102 4.90 9.94 14.54
N ALA A 103 6.08 10.23 15.10
CA ALA A 103 7.08 11.04 14.41
C ALA A 103 7.46 10.41 13.06
N THR A 104 7.62 9.08 13.00
CA THR A 104 7.93 8.38 11.76
C THR A 104 6.78 8.41 10.76
N ASN A 105 5.56 8.15 11.21
CA ASN A 105 4.38 8.14 10.38
C ASN A 105 4.08 9.51 9.76
N GLU A 106 4.40 10.60 10.46
CA GLU A 106 4.23 11.96 9.94
C GLU A 106 5.07 12.20 8.68
N TRP A 107 6.39 11.99 8.74
CA TRP A 107 7.25 12.26 7.58
C TRP A 107 7.13 11.18 6.50
N THR A 108 7.00 9.90 6.89
CA THR A 108 6.79 8.83 5.89
C THR A 108 5.47 9.01 5.15
N TYR A 109 4.40 9.48 5.81
CA TYR A 109 3.16 9.85 5.11
C TYR A 109 3.39 10.96 4.10
N ASN A 110 3.98 12.08 4.54
CA ASN A 110 4.14 13.25 3.72
C ASN A 110 5.10 13.04 2.54
N ASP A 111 6.21 12.34 2.78
CA ASP A 111 7.36 12.29 1.88
C ASP A 111 7.46 10.97 1.12
N ILE A 112 6.83 9.89 1.61
CA ILE A 112 6.84 8.57 0.95
C ILE A 112 5.43 8.18 0.49
N ASN A 113 4.49 7.97 1.42
CA ASN A 113 3.16 7.45 1.08
C ASN A 113 2.40 8.39 0.12
N ASN A 114 2.38 9.68 0.43
CA ASN A 114 1.84 10.72 -0.46
C ASN A 114 2.91 11.26 -1.42
N GLY A 115 4.20 11.10 -1.11
CA GLY A 115 5.32 11.54 -1.93
C GLY A 115 5.29 10.96 -3.34
N VAL A 116 5.05 9.65 -3.47
CA VAL A 116 4.93 8.99 -4.79
C VAL A 116 3.79 9.58 -5.63
N TYR A 117 2.67 9.97 -5.01
CA TYR A 117 1.56 10.62 -5.71
C TYR A 117 1.87 12.07 -6.07
N LYS A 118 2.56 12.82 -5.19
CA LYS A 118 3.05 14.17 -5.50
C LYS A 118 3.98 14.16 -6.72
N SER A 119 4.86 13.16 -6.83
CA SER A 119 5.70 12.97 -8.02
C SER A 119 4.87 12.59 -9.24
N GLY A 120 4.00 11.57 -9.13
CA GLY A 120 3.26 11.02 -10.26
C GLY A 120 2.20 11.95 -10.86
N PHE A 121 1.61 12.82 -10.05
CA PHE A 121 0.59 13.77 -10.47
C PHE A 121 1.10 15.20 -10.65
N ALA A 122 2.41 15.44 -10.49
CA ALA A 122 2.99 16.73 -10.81
C ALA A 122 2.69 17.13 -12.27
N THR A 123 2.22 18.36 -12.46
CA THR A 123 1.89 18.92 -13.78
C THR A 123 2.97 19.83 -14.34
N THR A 124 4.04 20.07 -13.56
CA THR A 124 5.22 20.85 -13.97
C THR A 124 6.50 20.10 -13.60
N GLN A 125 7.59 20.38 -14.32
CA GLN A 125 8.90 19.76 -14.09
C GLN A 125 9.43 20.07 -12.69
N ASP A 126 9.40 21.34 -12.26
CA ASP A 126 9.90 21.75 -10.95
C ASP A 126 9.15 21.08 -9.79
N ALA A 127 7.82 20.92 -9.91
CA ALA A 127 7.03 20.23 -8.90
C ALA A 127 7.38 18.75 -8.82
N TYR A 128 7.58 18.10 -9.97
CA TYR A 128 8.03 16.71 -10.06
C TYR A 128 9.41 16.54 -9.42
N GLU A 129 10.40 17.36 -9.82
CA GLU A 129 11.78 17.28 -9.33
C GLU A 129 11.86 17.48 -7.83
N LYS A 130 11.14 18.46 -7.29
CA LYS A 130 11.06 18.69 -5.84
C LYS A 130 10.45 17.47 -5.12
N ALA A 131 9.32 16.96 -5.61
CA ALA A 131 8.64 15.84 -4.98
C ALA A 131 9.48 14.55 -5.01
N VAL A 132 10.07 14.23 -6.16
CA VAL A 132 10.90 13.03 -6.32
C VAL A 132 12.20 13.14 -5.52
N ALA A 133 12.83 14.31 -5.43
CA ALA A 133 14.01 14.49 -4.58
C ALA A 133 13.68 14.28 -3.10
N THR A 134 12.58 14.84 -2.59
CA THR A 134 12.11 14.62 -1.22
C THR A 134 11.81 13.14 -0.94
N LEU A 135 11.16 12.46 -1.88
CA LEU A 135 10.87 11.02 -1.79
C LEU A 135 12.16 10.20 -1.65
N PHE A 136 13.15 10.41 -2.52
CA PHE A 136 14.37 9.60 -2.49
C PHE A 136 15.25 9.91 -1.28
N ASN A 137 15.34 11.16 -0.82
CA ASN A 137 16.01 11.49 0.45
C ASN A 137 15.35 10.78 1.65
N SER A 138 14.02 10.62 1.60
CA SER A 138 13.25 9.95 2.65
C SER A 138 13.41 8.43 2.59
N LEU A 139 13.50 7.85 1.39
CA LEU A 139 13.87 6.43 1.22
C LEU A 139 15.31 6.16 1.67
N ASP A 140 16.26 7.06 1.40
CA ASP A 140 17.63 6.96 1.92
C ASP A 140 17.65 7.00 3.47
N ARG A 141 16.76 7.79 4.09
CA ARG A 141 16.57 7.79 5.55
C ARG A 141 16.03 6.46 6.08
N VAL A 142 15.01 5.88 5.42
CA VAL A 142 14.48 4.56 5.77
C VAL A 142 15.56 3.49 5.64
N GLU A 143 16.29 3.49 4.52
CA GLU A 143 17.36 2.53 4.25
C GLU A 143 18.44 2.58 5.34
N LYS A 144 18.88 3.78 5.70
CA LYS A 144 19.84 3.96 6.79
C LYS A 144 19.28 3.41 8.11
N HIS A 145 18.05 3.76 8.47
CA HIS A 145 17.42 3.28 9.71
C HIS A 145 17.37 1.74 9.75
N LEU A 146 16.87 1.10 8.69
CA LEU A 146 16.80 -0.36 8.61
C LEU A 146 18.17 -1.04 8.60
N SER A 147 19.24 -0.35 8.19
CA SER A 147 20.61 -0.87 8.28
C SER A 147 21.15 -0.90 9.72
N GLU A 148 20.60 -0.08 10.60
CA GLU A 148 20.99 0.06 12.00
C GLU A 148 20.04 -0.72 12.94
N THR A 149 18.87 -1.15 12.46
CA THR A 149 17.87 -1.91 13.23
C THR A 149 18.27 -3.37 13.46
N GLU A 150 18.08 -3.88 14.68
CA GLU A 150 18.46 -5.25 15.08
C GLU A 150 17.45 -6.36 14.70
N GLY A 151 16.31 -6.02 14.11
CA GLY A 151 15.25 -6.98 13.80
C GLY A 151 14.68 -6.78 12.40
N PRO A 152 13.82 -7.70 11.93
CA PRO A 152 13.39 -7.68 10.54
C PRO A 152 12.30 -6.64 10.27
N PHE A 153 11.79 -5.96 11.31
CA PHE A 153 10.78 -4.91 11.24
C PHE A 153 11.38 -3.53 11.58
N TYR A 154 10.65 -2.47 11.28
CA TYR A 154 11.13 -1.09 11.35
C TYR A 154 11.68 -0.72 12.73
N TYR A 155 11.01 -1.14 13.81
CA TYR A 155 11.43 -0.87 15.19
C TYR A 155 11.99 -2.11 15.93
N GLY A 156 12.46 -3.12 15.19
CA GLY A 156 13.14 -4.28 15.75
C GLY A 156 12.40 -5.58 15.51
N LYS A 157 12.06 -6.30 16.60
CA LYS A 157 11.64 -7.70 16.55
C LYS A 157 10.16 -7.93 16.30
N GLU A 158 9.34 -6.92 16.57
CA GLU A 158 7.88 -6.99 16.44
C GLU A 158 7.40 -6.04 15.34
N VAL A 159 6.33 -6.43 14.65
CA VAL A 159 5.67 -5.60 13.65
C VAL A 159 4.92 -4.45 14.32
N THR A 160 4.97 -3.26 13.73
CA THR A 160 4.31 -2.05 14.24
C THR A 160 3.46 -1.37 13.17
N GLU A 161 2.67 -0.37 13.56
CA GLU A 161 1.91 0.51 12.65
C GLU A 161 2.83 1.16 11.60
N ALA A 162 4.08 1.47 11.96
CA ALA A 162 5.06 2.04 11.02
C ALA A 162 5.34 1.07 9.86
N ASP A 163 5.48 -0.22 10.15
CA ASP A 163 5.67 -1.25 9.13
C ASP A 163 4.45 -1.36 8.21
N VAL A 164 3.26 -1.44 8.81
CA VAL A 164 1.98 -1.57 8.08
C VAL A 164 1.81 -0.42 7.10
N ARG A 165 2.00 0.83 7.55
CA ARG A 165 1.81 2.02 6.72
C ARG A 165 2.86 2.13 5.63
N LEU A 166 4.14 1.91 5.95
CA LEU A 166 5.22 1.98 4.97
C LEU A 166 5.09 0.87 3.91
N TYR A 167 4.76 -0.36 4.32
CA TYR A 167 4.69 -1.53 3.46
C TYR A 167 3.77 -1.31 2.26
N THR A 168 2.60 -0.73 2.50
CA THR A 168 1.60 -0.52 1.45
C THR A 168 2.13 0.31 0.28
N THR A 169 3.09 1.21 0.54
CA THR A 169 3.77 1.99 -0.49
C THR A 169 4.93 1.21 -1.10
N ILE A 170 5.81 0.64 -0.28
CA ILE A 170 7.02 -0.03 -0.79
C ILE A 170 6.68 -1.26 -1.65
N VAL A 171 5.67 -2.05 -1.28
CA VAL A 171 5.23 -3.21 -2.07
C VAL A 171 4.69 -2.83 -3.46
N ARG A 172 4.28 -1.57 -3.65
CA ARG A 172 3.79 -1.02 -4.92
C ARG A 172 4.88 -0.30 -5.73
N PHE A 173 6.06 -0.10 -5.14
CA PHE A 173 7.08 0.78 -5.68
C PHE A 173 7.61 0.30 -7.02
N ASP A 174 8.21 -0.88 -7.06
CA ASP A 174 8.78 -1.44 -8.29
C ASP A 174 7.72 -1.78 -9.34
N VAL A 175 6.55 -2.25 -8.88
CA VAL A 175 5.47 -2.74 -9.75
C VAL A 175 4.63 -1.64 -10.39
N VAL A 176 4.64 -0.44 -9.82
CA VAL A 176 3.86 0.71 -10.31
C VAL A 176 4.69 1.98 -10.26
N TYR A 177 5.13 2.42 -9.08
CA TYR A 177 5.59 3.81 -8.91
C TYR A 177 6.84 4.15 -9.70
N VAL A 178 7.78 3.21 -9.87
CA VAL A 178 8.99 3.43 -10.66
C VAL A 178 8.64 3.92 -12.07
N GLN A 179 7.76 3.20 -12.77
CA GLN A 179 7.40 3.53 -14.15
C GLN A 179 6.22 4.52 -14.22
N HIS A 180 5.11 4.22 -13.55
CA HIS A 180 3.85 4.95 -13.69
C HIS A 180 3.94 6.35 -13.10
N PHE A 181 4.61 6.49 -11.95
CA PHE A 181 4.83 7.78 -11.28
C PHE A 181 6.21 8.38 -11.51
N LYS A 182 7.02 7.76 -12.38
CA LYS A 182 8.38 8.20 -12.71
C LYS A 182 9.29 8.31 -11.47
N THR A 183 9.04 7.52 -10.42
CA THR A 183 9.89 7.51 -9.22
C THR A 183 11.10 6.60 -9.46
N ASN A 184 11.96 7.00 -10.41
CA ASN A 184 12.91 6.10 -11.06
C ASN A 184 14.39 6.48 -10.86
N ILE A 185 14.75 7.24 -9.82
CA ILE A 185 16.16 7.46 -9.46
C ILE A 185 16.83 6.11 -9.14
N ARG A 186 16.10 5.20 -8.47
CA ARG A 186 16.43 3.78 -8.28
C ARG A 186 15.16 3.00 -7.90
N ASP A 187 15.15 1.69 -8.14
CA ASP A 187 14.09 0.79 -7.66
C ASP A 187 14.43 0.23 -6.26
N ILE A 188 13.48 -0.43 -5.60
CA ILE A 188 13.69 -1.03 -4.29
C ILE A 188 14.62 -2.24 -4.40
N ARG A 189 14.32 -3.18 -5.31
CA ARG A 189 15.03 -4.47 -5.41
C ARG A 189 16.52 -4.37 -5.71
N SER A 190 16.97 -3.31 -6.40
CA SER A 190 18.37 -3.12 -6.78
C SER A 190 19.03 -1.94 -6.05
N GLY A 191 18.24 -0.95 -5.62
CA GLY A 191 18.74 0.31 -5.05
C GLY A 191 18.79 0.37 -3.52
N TYR A 192 17.99 -0.44 -2.82
CA TYR A 192 17.80 -0.35 -1.37
C TYR A 192 17.86 -1.73 -0.70
N PRO A 193 19.06 -2.27 -0.39
CA PRO A 193 19.19 -3.62 0.11
C PRO A 193 18.46 -3.88 1.44
N HIS A 194 18.42 -2.91 2.37
CA HIS A 194 17.75 -3.10 3.66
C HIS A 194 16.24 -2.96 3.54
N ILE A 195 15.72 -2.01 2.75
CA ILE A 195 14.30 -1.93 2.42
C ILE A 195 13.85 -3.18 1.65
N HIS A 196 14.64 -3.66 0.69
CA HIS A 196 14.30 -4.86 -0.08
C HIS A 196 14.25 -6.11 0.81
N LYS A 197 15.19 -6.25 1.75
CA LYS A 197 15.17 -7.32 2.76
C LYS A 197 13.94 -7.22 3.67
N TRP A 198 13.66 -6.03 4.22
CA TRP A 198 12.49 -5.77 5.07
C TRP A 198 11.17 -6.06 4.35
N LEU A 199 11.04 -5.61 3.09
CA LEU A 199 9.85 -5.85 2.26
C LEU A 199 9.62 -7.34 2.03
N ARG A 200 10.66 -8.07 1.64
CA ARG A 200 10.57 -9.52 1.40
C ARG A 200 10.22 -10.28 2.67
N HIS A 201 10.81 -9.90 3.80
CA HIS A 201 10.49 -10.51 5.08
C HIS A 201 9.00 -10.35 5.44
N LEU A 202 8.49 -9.11 5.38
CA LEU A 202 7.07 -8.84 5.61
C LEU A 202 6.18 -9.65 4.67
N TYR A 203 6.46 -9.60 3.36
CA TYR A 203 5.66 -10.29 2.37
C TYR A 203 5.68 -11.82 2.57
N TRP A 204 6.85 -12.46 2.68
CA TRP A 204 6.94 -13.91 2.68
C TRP A 204 6.69 -14.56 4.04
N ASN A 205 7.00 -13.88 5.16
CA ASN A 205 6.99 -14.48 6.49
C ASN A 205 5.82 -14.02 7.37
N VAL A 206 5.08 -12.98 6.98
CA VAL A 206 3.91 -12.52 7.73
C VAL A 206 2.66 -12.65 6.84
N PRO A 207 1.82 -13.69 7.02
CA PRO A 207 0.73 -14.01 6.10
C PRO A 207 -0.19 -12.84 5.75
N ALA A 208 -0.51 -12.00 6.74
CA ALA A 208 -1.37 -10.83 6.56
C ALA A 208 -0.89 -9.87 5.47
N PHE A 209 0.42 -9.76 5.22
CA PHE A 209 0.99 -8.88 4.20
C PHE A 209 0.84 -9.47 2.80
N LYS A 210 1.23 -10.73 2.60
CA LYS A 210 1.12 -11.40 1.29
C LYS A 210 -0.32 -11.68 0.89
N ASP A 211 -1.13 -12.18 1.80
CA ASP A 211 -2.50 -12.63 1.49
C ASP A 211 -3.42 -11.43 1.16
N THR A 212 -3.03 -10.22 1.54
CA THR A 212 -3.74 -8.97 1.20
C THR A 212 -3.10 -8.20 0.04
N THR A 213 -2.07 -8.76 -0.62
CA THR A 213 -1.38 -8.10 -1.74
C THR A 213 -1.72 -8.74 -3.08
N GLN A 214 -2.64 -8.11 -3.82
CA GLN A 214 -3.03 -8.55 -5.18
C GLN A 214 -2.39 -7.68 -6.27
N PHE A 215 -1.27 -8.14 -6.84
CA PHE A 215 -0.49 -7.37 -7.82
C PHE A 215 -1.25 -7.03 -9.09
N THR A 216 -2.12 -7.91 -9.57
CA THR A 216 -2.95 -7.63 -10.76
C THR A 216 -3.91 -6.48 -10.50
N HIS A 217 -4.53 -6.40 -9.31
CA HIS A 217 -5.35 -5.25 -8.92
C HIS A 217 -4.52 -3.98 -8.80
N ILE A 218 -3.37 -4.06 -8.13
CA ILE A 218 -2.44 -2.93 -8.00
C ILE A 218 -2.13 -2.39 -9.39
N LYS A 219 -1.56 -3.20 -10.28
CA LYS A 219 -1.12 -2.74 -11.60
C LYS A 219 -2.28 -2.21 -12.44
N ASN A 220 -3.35 -3.00 -12.59
CA ASN A 220 -4.51 -2.60 -13.37
C ASN A 220 -5.18 -1.33 -12.85
N HIS A 221 -5.26 -1.16 -11.53
CA HIS A 221 -5.82 0.05 -10.95
C HIS A 221 -5.04 1.26 -11.47
N TYR A 222 -3.74 1.37 -11.21
CA TYR A 222 -2.99 2.57 -11.57
C TYR A 222 -2.94 2.82 -13.08
N THR A 223 -2.68 1.78 -13.87
CA THR A 223 -2.41 1.93 -15.31
C THR A 223 -3.68 2.16 -16.11
N LYS A 224 -4.81 1.54 -15.74
CA LYS A 224 -6.10 1.69 -16.44
C LYS A 224 -6.94 2.84 -15.89
N SER A 225 -6.67 3.29 -14.66
CA SER A 225 -7.40 4.38 -14.02
C SER A 225 -6.90 5.76 -14.36
N HIS A 226 -5.59 5.92 -14.54
CA HIS A 226 -4.95 7.22 -14.66
C HIS A 226 -4.64 7.53 -16.12
N THR A 227 -5.69 7.69 -16.95
CA THR A 227 -5.55 7.96 -18.38
C THR A 227 -4.83 9.29 -18.67
N GLN A 228 -4.82 10.22 -17.71
CA GLN A 228 -4.02 11.45 -17.78
C GLN A 228 -2.50 11.21 -17.69
N ILE A 229 -2.08 10.07 -17.16
CA ILE A 229 -0.66 9.63 -17.12
C ILE A 229 -0.40 8.58 -18.21
N ASN A 230 -1.32 7.62 -18.36
CA ASN A 230 -1.20 6.47 -19.24
C ASN A 230 -2.40 6.38 -20.19
N GLN A 231 -2.38 7.20 -21.25
CA GLN A 231 -3.52 7.43 -22.14
C GLN A 231 -4.12 6.14 -22.73
N PHE A 232 -3.28 5.17 -23.11
CA PHE A 232 -3.72 3.93 -23.73
C PHE A 232 -4.07 2.82 -22.73
N SER A 233 -3.96 3.08 -21.43
CA SER A 233 -4.30 2.12 -20.36
C SER A 233 -3.53 0.78 -20.45
N ILE A 234 -2.37 0.78 -21.11
CA ILE A 234 -1.53 -0.41 -21.23
C ILE A 234 -0.91 -0.70 -19.86
N THR A 235 -1.02 -1.95 -19.42
CA THR A 235 -0.45 -2.39 -18.14
C THR A 235 0.90 -3.06 -18.41
N PRO A 236 2.03 -2.55 -17.87
CA PRO A 236 3.33 -3.17 -18.04
C PRO A 236 3.34 -4.61 -17.54
N VAL A 237 4.05 -5.50 -18.23
CA VAL A 237 4.22 -6.90 -17.78
C VAL A 237 5.15 -6.96 -16.56
N GLY A 238 6.24 -6.19 -16.58
CA GLY A 238 7.22 -6.19 -15.52
C GLY A 238 6.81 -5.40 -14.26
N PRO A 239 7.69 -5.42 -13.24
CA PRO A 239 8.82 -6.33 -13.13
C PRO A 239 8.36 -7.76 -12.82
N GLU A 240 9.11 -8.75 -13.31
CA GLU A 240 8.82 -10.18 -13.12
C GLU A 240 10.01 -10.85 -12.40
N PRO A 241 9.82 -11.45 -11.21
CA PRO A 241 8.56 -11.50 -10.46
C PRO A 241 8.21 -10.13 -9.82
N PRO A 242 6.95 -9.91 -9.39
CA PRO A 242 6.54 -8.71 -8.66
C PRO A 242 7.34 -8.51 -7.36
N ILE A 243 7.61 -9.60 -6.63
CA ILE A 243 8.46 -9.66 -5.44
C ILE A 243 9.42 -10.84 -5.60
N LEU A 244 10.72 -10.61 -5.43
CA LEU A 244 11.73 -11.67 -5.40
C LEU A 244 11.55 -12.52 -4.14
N LYS A 245 11.87 -13.81 -4.22
CA LYS A 245 11.94 -14.66 -3.02
C LYS A 245 13.11 -14.24 -2.13
N GLU A 246 13.10 -14.70 -0.88
CA GLU A 246 14.16 -14.39 0.08
C GLU A 246 15.53 -14.97 -0.31
N ASP A 247 15.54 -16.07 -1.06
CA ASP A 247 16.74 -16.73 -1.59
C ASP A 247 17.13 -16.28 -3.01
N GLU A 248 16.38 -15.35 -3.60
CA GLU A 248 16.62 -14.79 -4.92
C GLU A 248 17.27 -13.40 -4.84
N GLU A 249 18.07 -13.05 -5.83
CA GLU A 249 18.62 -11.70 -6.00
C GLU A 249 18.58 -11.23 -7.45
N VAL A 250 18.71 -9.93 -7.66
CA VAL A 250 18.73 -9.36 -9.01
C VAL A 250 19.93 -9.93 -9.82
N PRO A 251 19.78 -10.19 -11.14
CA PRO A 251 20.80 -10.89 -11.92
C PRO A 251 22.20 -10.25 -11.87
N ALA A 252 22.28 -8.92 -11.79
CA ALA A 252 23.54 -8.19 -11.68
C ALA A 252 24.29 -8.48 -10.36
N VAL A 253 23.55 -8.57 -9.24
CA VAL A 253 24.12 -8.93 -7.93
C VAL A 253 24.58 -10.38 -7.93
N MET A 254 23.75 -11.29 -8.47
CA MET A 254 24.12 -12.70 -8.61
C MET A 254 25.41 -12.89 -9.44
N PHE A 255 25.55 -12.13 -10.52
CA PHE A 255 26.78 -12.13 -11.31
C PHE A 255 27.98 -11.64 -10.48
N ALA A 256 27.84 -10.54 -9.75
CA ALA A 256 28.91 -9.97 -8.93
C ALA A 256 29.35 -10.90 -7.78
N LEU A 257 28.41 -11.55 -7.08
CA LEU A 257 28.69 -12.52 -6.02
C LEU A 257 29.48 -13.72 -6.57
N LYS A 258 29.01 -14.29 -7.69
CA LYS A 258 29.68 -15.39 -8.37
C LYS A 258 31.09 -15.00 -8.83
N ALA A 259 31.28 -13.80 -9.38
CA ALA A 259 32.58 -13.30 -9.79
C ALA A 259 33.53 -13.08 -8.59
N ALA A 260 33.00 -12.74 -7.42
CA ALA A 260 33.75 -12.58 -6.18
C ALA A 260 34.01 -13.90 -5.42
N GLY A 261 33.60 -15.05 -5.96
CA GLY A 261 33.74 -16.36 -5.30
C GLY A 261 32.85 -16.52 -4.07
N LYS A 262 31.85 -15.65 -3.89
CA LYS A 262 30.84 -15.76 -2.84
C LYS A 262 29.65 -16.54 -3.42
N LYS A 263 29.26 -17.62 -2.74
CA LYS A 263 28.02 -18.35 -3.04
C LYS A 263 26.82 -17.57 -2.53
#